data_AF-A0A962NW03-F1
#
_entry.id   AF-A0A962NW03-F1
#
_cell.length_a   1.000
_cell.length_b   1.000
_cell.length_c   1.000
_cell.angle_alpha   90.00
_cell.angle_beta   90.00
_cell.angle_gamma   90.00
#
_symmetry.space_group_name_H-M   'P 1'
#
loop_
_entity.id
_entity.type
_entity.pdbx_description
1 polymer ?
#
loop_
_entity_poly.entity_id
_entity_poly.type
_entity_poly.pdbx_seq_one_letter_code
_entity_poly.pdbx_strand_id
1 'polypeptide(L)'
;MKNIYKLVCSLTLAAGVTTQAQAFSQETHKRIAIDAVNYMKANPNTTNYAKVLAAATKAGMTIDQFANTLGQGAYDVDDFMDTYLCGATTGSCQIAPVWGLGAGIVKYTSYWHFQNHTQGSDVHGNDLGGYNYQKLTVWGDIDNMAATWLYGDYLDDGKGGLKGWFWQDGTKYNSYGITERNYRLGGYSTNSMYQDFETSPFQPIDNLGQYWFQQFLANPTVQTLGFVLHTTDLLQPHHVWTTSALNHSGWEGWVNDYYYSEGLNNSALVTAALNNLTPLASNATDIRPLLTQGASIAYSQGGIVLSSTDHNDRKNVGKIVIPHAIAMVVRVLNRAAERF
;
A
#
# COMPACT_ATOMS: atom_id res chain seq x y z
N MET A 1 33.41 -59.07 -7.40
CA MET A 1 32.28 -58.92 -6.45
C MET A 1 32.49 -57.67 -5.60
N LYS A 2 31.76 -56.58 -5.89
CA LYS A 2 31.03 -55.72 -4.94
C LYS A 2 30.71 -54.39 -5.62
N ASN A 3 29.42 -54.19 -5.81
CA ASN A 3 28.78 -53.06 -6.48
C ASN A 3 28.97 -51.78 -5.65
N ILE A 4 29.50 -50.73 -6.26
CA ILE A 4 29.43 -49.37 -5.71
C ILE A 4 28.13 -48.76 -6.26
N TYR A 5 27.11 -48.68 -5.40
CA TYR A 5 25.85 -48.04 -5.71
C TYR A 5 26.01 -46.52 -5.67
N LYS A 6 25.43 -45.90 -6.70
CA LYS A 6 25.18 -44.47 -6.87
C LYS A 6 24.45 -43.89 -5.65
N LEU A 7 24.90 -42.74 -5.17
CA LEU A 7 24.02 -41.78 -4.50
C LEU A 7 24.28 -40.40 -5.13
N VAL A 8 23.51 -40.08 -6.16
CA VAL A 8 23.33 -38.71 -6.62
C VAL A 8 22.16 -38.17 -5.79
N CYS A 9 22.46 -37.35 -4.78
CA CYS A 9 21.44 -36.57 -4.09
C CYS A 9 21.00 -35.44 -5.03
N SER A 10 20.03 -35.74 -5.89
CA SER A 10 19.25 -34.73 -6.58
C SER A 10 18.31 -34.06 -5.57
N LEU A 11 18.77 -33.01 -4.89
CA LEU A 11 17.86 -32.06 -4.26
C LEU A 11 17.19 -31.25 -5.40
N THR A 12 16.05 -31.73 -5.89
CA THR A 12 15.08 -30.86 -6.56
C THR A 12 14.51 -29.92 -5.50
N LEU A 13 15.15 -28.77 -5.32
CA LEU A 13 14.52 -27.61 -4.71
C LEU A 13 13.41 -27.19 -5.69
N ALA A 14 12.18 -27.58 -5.41
CA ALA A 14 11.02 -26.95 -6.00
C ALA A 14 11.01 -25.51 -5.50
N ALA A 15 11.67 -24.61 -6.23
CA ALA A 15 11.49 -23.18 -6.07
C ALA A 15 10.05 -22.87 -6.50
N GLY A 16 9.13 -22.99 -5.55
CA GLY A 16 7.84 -22.32 -5.66
C GLY A 16 8.16 -20.85 -5.85
N VAL A 17 7.72 -20.29 -6.97
CA VAL A 17 7.77 -18.85 -7.20
C VAL A 17 6.83 -18.26 -6.16
N THR A 18 7.37 -17.86 -5.01
CA THR A 18 6.62 -17.12 -4.01
C THR A 18 6.42 -15.74 -4.62
N THR A 19 5.27 -15.50 -5.26
CA THR A 19 4.84 -14.12 -5.48
C THR A 19 4.78 -13.49 -4.09
N GLN A 20 5.56 -12.43 -3.88
CA GLN A 20 5.56 -11.72 -2.60
C GLN A 20 4.52 -10.62 -2.66
N ALA A 21 3.88 -10.39 -1.52
CA ALA A 21 2.79 -9.44 -1.40
C ALA A 21 3.35 -8.02 -1.27
N GLN A 22 2.73 -7.06 -1.95
CA GLN A 22 3.19 -5.67 -1.91
C GLN A 22 2.11 -4.69 -1.47
N ALA A 23 0.84 -5.08 -1.56
CA ALA A 23 -0.29 -4.19 -1.83
C ALA A 23 -1.25 -4.94 -2.75
N PHE A 24 -2.48 -4.47 -2.94
CA PHE A 24 -3.15 -4.84 -4.20
C PHE A 24 -2.14 -4.70 -5.33
N SER A 25 -1.95 -5.73 -6.16
CA SER A 25 -0.88 -5.71 -7.18
C SER A 25 -0.88 -4.36 -7.91
N GLN A 26 0.27 -3.80 -8.28
CA GLN A 26 0.36 -2.51 -8.98
C GLN A 26 -0.70 -2.30 -10.07
N GLU A 27 -0.95 -3.36 -10.86
CA GLU A 27 -1.96 -3.39 -11.91
C GLU A 27 -3.41 -3.27 -11.39
N THR A 28 -3.73 -3.86 -10.24
CA THR A 28 -5.02 -3.71 -9.56
C THR A 28 -5.26 -2.25 -9.14
N HIS A 29 -4.28 -1.55 -8.56
CA HIS A 29 -4.41 -0.10 -8.28
C HIS A 29 -4.74 0.70 -9.54
N LYS A 30 -4.00 0.41 -10.63
CA LYS A 30 -4.22 1.05 -11.93
C LYS A 30 -5.64 0.81 -12.46
N ARG A 31 -6.13 -0.43 -12.41
CA ARG A 31 -7.49 -0.79 -12.84
C ARG A 31 -8.55 -0.08 -12.01
N ILE A 32 -8.39 -0.03 -10.69
CA ILE A 32 -9.32 0.66 -9.79
C ILE A 32 -9.42 2.15 -10.14
N ALA A 33 -8.29 2.82 -10.38
CA ALA A 33 -8.27 4.24 -10.76
C ALA A 33 -8.95 4.50 -12.12
N ILE A 34 -8.67 3.64 -13.11
CA ILE A 34 -9.30 3.73 -14.44
C ILE A 34 -10.81 3.50 -14.34
N ASP A 35 -11.24 2.48 -13.60
CA ASP A 35 -12.65 2.15 -13.42
C ASP A 35 -13.42 3.23 -12.65
N ALA A 36 -12.76 3.93 -11.72
CA ALA A 36 -13.37 5.09 -11.07
C ALA A 36 -13.66 6.23 -12.05
N VAL A 37 -12.73 6.54 -12.96
CA VAL A 37 -12.97 7.54 -14.01
C VAL A 37 -14.07 7.08 -14.98
N ASN A 38 -14.07 5.81 -15.36
CA ASN A 38 -15.13 5.23 -16.20
C ASN A 38 -16.50 5.26 -15.51
N TYR A 39 -16.54 4.99 -14.21
CA TYR A 39 -17.76 5.11 -13.41
C TYR A 39 -18.26 6.56 -13.39
N MET A 40 -17.39 7.55 -13.16
CA MET A 40 -17.75 8.96 -13.21
C MET A 40 -18.27 9.37 -14.60
N LYS A 41 -17.62 8.90 -15.67
CA LYS A 41 -18.05 9.11 -17.07
C LYS A 41 -19.44 8.56 -17.35
N ALA A 42 -19.76 7.39 -16.81
CA ALA A 42 -21.08 6.77 -16.93
C ALA A 42 -22.14 7.41 -16.00
N ASN A 43 -21.71 8.11 -14.94
CA ASN A 43 -22.58 8.71 -13.93
C ASN A 43 -22.28 10.21 -13.73
N PRO A 44 -22.37 11.05 -14.79
CA PRO A 44 -21.93 12.44 -14.73
C PRO A 44 -22.82 13.34 -13.86
N ASN A 45 -24.06 12.94 -13.59
CA ASN A 45 -25.02 13.73 -12.82
C ASN A 45 -24.89 13.54 -11.30
N THR A 46 -24.21 12.48 -10.86
CA THR A 46 -24.01 12.14 -9.45
C THR A 46 -22.54 12.23 -9.03
N THR A 47 -21.67 12.67 -9.94
CA THR A 47 -20.23 12.84 -9.74
C THR A 47 -19.76 14.16 -10.34
N ASN A 48 -18.56 14.60 -10.01
CA ASN A 48 -17.93 15.79 -10.58
C ASN A 48 -17.25 15.51 -11.94
N TYR A 49 -17.79 14.57 -12.73
CA TYR A 49 -17.19 14.17 -14.01
C TYR A 49 -16.92 15.34 -14.96
N ALA A 50 -17.86 16.28 -15.07
CA ALA A 50 -17.69 17.45 -15.94
C ALA A 50 -16.44 18.28 -15.60
N LYS A 51 -16.13 18.43 -14.29
CA LYS A 51 -14.93 19.13 -13.81
C LYS A 51 -13.66 18.32 -14.09
N VAL A 52 -13.70 17.00 -13.88
CA VAL A 52 -12.60 16.09 -14.21
C VAL A 52 -12.29 16.13 -15.72
N LEU A 53 -13.32 16.08 -16.57
CA LEU A 53 -13.16 16.17 -18.02
C LEU A 53 -12.58 17.53 -18.45
N ALA A 54 -13.03 18.62 -17.84
CA ALA A 54 -12.48 19.95 -18.09
C ALA A 54 -11.00 20.05 -17.70
N ALA A 55 -10.62 19.46 -16.55
CA ALA A 55 -9.24 19.39 -16.10
C ALA A 55 -8.35 18.58 -17.06
N ALA A 56 -8.81 17.39 -17.47
CA ALA A 56 -8.12 16.57 -18.46
C ALA A 56 -7.91 17.34 -19.78
N THR A 57 -8.95 17.99 -20.28
CA THR A 57 -8.89 18.80 -21.51
C THR A 57 -7.91 19.96 -21.38
N LYS A 58 -7.91 20.67 -20.24
CA LYS A 58 -6.97 21.75 -19.94
C LYS A 58 -5.52 21.26 -19.85
N ALA A 59 -5.31 20.02 -19.42
CA ALA A 59 -4.01 19.36 -19.42
C ALA A 59 -3.60 18.79 -20.79
N GLY A 60 -4.41 18.99 -21.84
CA GLY A 60 -4.14 18.48 -23.19
C GLY A 60 -4.33 16.97 -23.32
N MET A 61 -5.09 16.35 -22.43
CA MET A 61 -5.36 14.91 -22.38
C MET A 61 -6.79 14.59 -22.79
N THR A 62 -6.99 13.44 -23.45
CA THR A 62 -8.31 12.80 -23.47
C THR A 62 -8.65 12.26 -22.07
N ILE A 63 -9.93 11.99 -21.81
CA ILE A 63 -10.33 11.42 -20.51
C ILE A 63 -9.69 10.04 -20.27
N ASP A 64 -9.49 9.25 -21.33
CA ASP A 64 -8.87 7.92 -21.22
C ASP A 64 -7.35 8.04 -20.96
N GLN A 65 -6.68 9.04 -21.54
CA GLN A 65 -5.28 9.36 -21.21
C GLN A 65 -5.15 9.81 -19.75
N PHE A 66 -6.05 10.69 -19.30
CA PHE A 66 -6.10 11.14 -17.91
C PHE A 66 -6.29 9.97 -16.93
N ALA A 67 -7.24 9.06 -17.21
CA ALA A 67 -7.47 7.87 -16.41
C ALA A 67 -6.23 6.96 -16.35
N ASN A 68 -5.57 6.75 -17.49
CA ASN A 68 -4.34 5.97 -17.54
C ASN A 68 -3.18 6.63 -16.77
N THR A 69 -3.02 7.96 -16.84
CA THR A 69 -2.00 8.67 -16.07
C THR A 69 -2.27 8.63 -14.57
N LEU A 70 -3.54 8.74 -14.14
CA LEU A 70 -3.93 8.53 -12.75
C LEU A 70 -3.59 7.12 -12.28
N GLY A 71 -4.00 6.11 -13.05
CA GLY A 71 -3.73 4.72 -12.72
C GLY A 71 -2.25 4.39 -12.72
N GLN A 72 -1.47 5.00 -13.61
CA GLN A 72 -0.01 4.85 -13.59
C GLN A 72 0.60 5.49 -12.34
N GLY A 73 0.14 6.67 -11.92
CA GLY A 73 0.58 7.23 -10.64
C GLY A 73 0.30 6.29 -9.46
N ALA A 74 -0.90 5.69 -9.41
CA ALA A 74 -1.24 4.72 -8.35
C ALA A 74 -0.37 3.46 -8.40
N TYR A 75 -0.02 3.00 -9.60
CA TYR A 75 0.90 1.89 -9.86
C TYR A 75 2.33 2.19 -9.37
N ASP A 76 2.81 3.41 -9.60
CA ASP A 76 4.22 3.80 -9.40
C ASP A 76 4.62 3.93 -7.93
N VAL A 77 3.67 4.03 -6.98
CA VAL A 77 3.98 4.20 -5.54
C VAL A 77 4.70 2.97 -4.97
N ASP A 78 4.29 1.77 -5.36
CA ASP A 78 5.01 0.52 -5.03
C ASP A 78 6.47 0.55 -5.50
N ASP A 79 6.75 1.35 -6.53
CA ASP A 79 8.08 1.44 -7.12
C ASP A 79 8.98 2.51 -6.51
N PHE A 80 8.49 3.31 -5.56
CA PHE A 80 9.25 4.36 -4.92
C PHE A 80 10.56 3.82 -4.31
N MET A 81 11.65 4.51 -4.64
CA MET A 81 12.99 4.21 -4.12
C MET A 81 13.37 5.19 -3.02
N ASP A 82 12.50 5.31 -2.03
CA ASP A 82 12.53 6.36 -1.00
C ASP A 82 12.84 5.82 0.42
N THR A 83 12.64 4.52 0.62
CA THR A 83 12.80 3.85 1.92
C THR A 83 13.97 2.88 1.89
N TYR A 84 14.98 3.16 2.71
CA TYR A 84 16.18 2.35 2.86
C TYR A 84 16.33 1.93 4.32
N LEU A 85 16.57 0.64 4.55
CA LEU A 85 16.97 0.12 5.85
C LEU A 85 18.45 -0.23 5.82
N CYS A 86 19.14 0.07 6.91
CA CYS A 86 20.56 -0.12 7.10
C CYS A 86 20.83 -1.37 7.94
N GLY A 87 21.70 -2.24 7.44
CA GLY A 87 22.03 -3.49 8.11
C GLY A 87 22.67 -3.27 9.48
N ALA A 88 22.16 -3.91 10.52
CA ALA A 88 22.64 -3.77 11.91
C ALA A 88 24.16 -3.98 12.03
N THR A 89 24.71 -4.95 11.29
CA THR A 89 26.13 -5.32 11.37
C THR A 89 27.04 -4.50 10.46
N THR A 90 26.52 -4.06 9.29
CA THR A 90 27.34 -3.47 8.23
C THR A 90 27.16 -1.96 8.12
N GLY A 91 26.08 -1.41 8.67
CA GLY A 91 25.59 -0.06 8.41
C GLY A 91 25.17 0.16 6.94
N SER A 92 25.22 -0.85 6.08
CA SER A 92 24.94 -0.69 4.64
C SER A 92 23.44 -0.61 4.41
N CYS A 93 23.00 0.49 3.80
CA CYS A 93 21.59 0.73 3.54
C CYS A 93 21.18 0.24 2.16
N GLN A 94 20.06 -0.50 2.14
CA GLN A 94 19.51 -1.13 0.96
C GLN A 94 18.04 -0.75 0.82
N ILE A 95 17.54 -0.73 -0.42
CA ILE A 95 16.12 -0.46 -0.72
C ILE A 95 15.23 -1.68 -0.47
N ALA A 96 15.85 -2.85 -0.33
CA ALA A 96 15.20 -4.14 -0.27
C ALA A 96 16.10 -5.20 0.38
N PRO A 97 15.51 -6.30 0.91
CA PRO A 97 16.28 -7.39 1.48
C PRO A 97 17.08 -8.18 0.42
N VAL A 98 18.35 -8.48 0.73
CA VAL A 98 19.27 -9.18 -0.20
C VAL A 98 18.91 -10.65 -0.42
N TRP A 99 18.24 -11.30 0.53
CA TRP A 99 17.76 -12.69 0.39
C TRP A 99 16.63 -12.85 -0.64
N GLY A 100 16.15 -11.74 -1.23
CA GLY A 100 15.14 -11.72 -2.29
C GLY A 100 15.68 -11.80 -3.73
N LEU A 101 17.00 -11.96 -3.95
CA LEU A 101 17.63 -11.94 -5.30
C LEU A 101 17.22 -13.06 -6.27
N GLY A 102 16.19 -13.86 -5.95
CA GLY A 102 15.58 -14.85 -6.86
C GLY A 102 14.04 -14.92 -6.85
N ALA A 103 13.34 -14.03 -6.12
CA ALA A 103 11.90 -14.17 -5.85
C ALA A 103 11.00 -12.99 -6.30
N GLY A 104 11.54 -11.90 -6.85
CA GLY A 104 10.76 -10.70 -7.17
C GLY A 104 10.51 -9.86 -5.91
N ILE A 105 11.24 -8.76 -5.80
CA ILE A 105 11.67 -8.11 -4.56
C ILE A 105 10.54 -7.35 -3.83
N VAL A 106 10.36 -7.58 -2.52
CA VAL A 106 9.70 -6.65 -1.58
C VAL A 106 10.58 -5.43 -1.34
N LYS A 107 10.15 -4.24 -1.76
CA LYS A 107 10.82 -2.97 -1.39
C LYS A 107 10.43 -2.57 0.02
N TYR A 108 11.35 -1.97 0.79
CA TYR A 108 11.04 -1.52 2.15
C TYR A 108 10.01 -0.40 2.21
N THR A 109 9.69 0.24 1.08
CA THR A 109 8.59 1.21 1.01
C THR A 109 7.23 0.58 1.37
N SER A 110 7.07 -0.74 1.20
CA SER A 110 5.84 -1.46 1.56
C SER A 110 5.46 -1.31 3.04
N TYR A 111 6.40 -1.01 3.94
CA TYR A 111 6.07 -0.80 5.36
C TYR A 111 5.20 0.44 5.62
N TRP A 112 5.09 1.36 4.66
CA TRP A 112 4.21 2.53 4.72
C TRP A 112 2.79 2.25 4.19
N HIS A 113 2.49 1.02 3.77
CA HIS A 113 1.24 0.69 3.07
C HIS A 113 0.12 0.21 4.01
N PHE A 114 0.40 0.13 5.30
CA PHE A 114 -0.49 -0.42 6.31
C PHE A 114 -1.26 0.67 7.06
N GLN A 115 -2.43 0.32 7.57
CA GLN A 115 -3.11 1.06 8.63
C GLN A 115 -3.67 0.03 9.60
N ASN A 116 -3.18 -0.01 10.84
CA ASN A 116 -3.44 -1.08 11.77
C ASN A 116 -4.79 -0.89 12.48
N HIS A 117 -5.83 -1.55 11.99
CA HIS A 117 -7.17 -1.56 12.61
C HIS A 117 -7.29 -2.56 13.76
N THR A 118 -6.27 -3.40 13.95
CA THR A 118 -6.22 -4.35 15.07
C THR A 118 -5.73 -3.69 16.36
N GLN A 119 -5.21 -2.48 16.24
CA GLN A 119 -4.74 -1.62 17.32
C GLN A 119 -5.41 -0.25 17.18
N GLY A 120 -5.31 0.57 18.24
CA GLY A 120 -5.75 1.96 18.21
C GLY A 120 -4.59 2.89 17.86
N SER A 121 -4.56 4.02 18.56
CA SER A 121 -3.55 5.06 18.37
C SER A 121 -2.12 4.55 18.57
N ASP A 122 -1.17 5.12 17.83
CA ASP A 122 0.24 4.75 17.91
C ASP A 122 1.10 5.73 18.72
N VAL A 123 2.40 5.46 18.77
CA VAL A 123 3.36 6.29 19.51
C VAL A 123 3.65 7.64 18.84
N HIS A 124 3.24 7.83 17.58
CA HIS A 124 3.37 9.10 16.86
C HIS A 124 2.23 10.06 17.15
N GLY A 125 1.11 9.55 17.69
CA GLY A 125 -0.12 10.29 17.91
C GLY A 125 -1.11 10.20 16.75
N ASN A 126 -0.95 9.22 15.85
CA ASN A 126 -1.97 8.88 14.86
C ASN A 126 -3.15 8.17 15.55
N ASP A 127 -4.37 8.33 15.03
CA ASP A 127 -5.56 7.60 15.53
C ASP A 127 -5.44 6.08 15.33
N LEU A 128 -4.75 5.66 14.27
CA LEU A 128 -4.37 4.29 13.95
C LEU A 128 -2.90 4.28 13.50
N GLY A 129 -2.11 3.31 13.95
CA GLY A 129 -0.70 3.15 13.52
C GLY A 129 -0.54 2.51 12.15
N GLY A 130 0.67 2.53 11.59
CA GLY A 130 1.03 1.72 10.41
C GLY A 130 1.58 0.33 10.80
N TYR A 131 2.52 -0.16 10.01
CA TYR A 131 3.24 -1.40 10.33
C TYR A 131 4.09 -1.22 11.59
N ASN A 132 4.00 -2.15 12.52
CA ASN A 132 4.90 -2.26 13.66
C ASN A 132 4.96 -3.72 14.09
N TYR A 133 6.11 -4.36 13.92
CA TYR A 133 6.26 -5.80 14.19
C TYR A 133 5.88 -6.17 15.64
N GLN A 134 6.25 -5.36 16.63
CA GLN A 134 5.91 -5.58 18.03
C GLN A 134 4.40 -5.52 18.32
N LYS A 135 3.61 -4.90 17.43
CA LYS A 135 2.18 -4.64 17.61
C LYS A 135 1.28 -5.46 16.69
N LEU A 136 1.84 -6.44 15.96
CA LEU A 136 1.05 -7.34 15.15
C LEU A 136 0.16 -8.23 16.04
N THR A 137 -1.13 -8.25 15.77
CA THR A 137 -2.08 -9.16 16.43
C THR A 137 -2.29 -10.45 15.62
N VAL A 138 -1.88 -10.41 14.35
CA VAL A 138 -1.90 -11.51 13.41
C VAL A 138 -0.53 -11.53 12.74
N TRP A 139 0.21 -12.63 12.94
CA TRP A 139 1.55 -12.83 12.38
C TRP A 139 1.58 -14.10 11.53
N GLY A 140 2.46 -14.15 10.55
CA GLY A 140 2.81 -15.39 9.88
C GLY A 140 4.29 -15.47 9.49
N ASP A 141 4.62 -16.49 8.70
CA ASP A 141 6.02 -16.86 8.43
C ASP A 141 6.82 -15.73 7.75
N ILE A 142 6.18 -14.93 6.91
CA ILE A 142 6.82 -13.79 6.25
C ILE A 142 7.16 -12.68 7.26
N ASP A 143 6.26 -12.39 8.20
CA ASP A 143 6.51 -11.40 9.26
C ASP A 143 7.65 -11.85 10.17
N ASN A 144 7.66 -13.13 10.56
CA ASN A 144 8.71 -13.73 11.38
C ASN A 144 10.07 -13.71 10.68
N MET A 145 10.09 -14.03 9.38
CA MET A 145 11.30 -13.97 8.56
C MET A 145 11.81 -12.53 8.43
N ALA A 146 10.93 -11.56 8.20
CA ALA A 146 11.31 -10.15 8.12
C ALA A 146 11.94 -9.69 9.44
N ALA A 147 11.32 -9.95 10.59
CA ALA A 147 11.88 -9.58 11.89
C ALA A 147 13.18 -10.32 12.24
N THR A 148 13.33 -11.57 11.80
CA THR A 148 14.58 -12.33 12.02
C THR A 148 15.71 -11.79 11.14
N TRP A 149 15.40 -11.46 9.88
CA TRP A 149 16.42 -10.99 8.93
C TRP A 149 16.84 -9.55 9.22
N LEU A 150 15.87 -8.69 9.54
CA LEU A 150 16.06 -7.26 9.80
C LEU A 150 16.36 -7.00 11.28
N TYR A 151 16.84 -8.00 12.02
CA TYR A 151 17.05 -7.88 13.46
C TYR A 151 18.09 -6.80 13.77
N GLY A 152 17.66 -5.73 14.45
CA GLY A 152 18.48 -4.55 14.72
C GLY A 152 18.81 -3.69 13.48
N ASP A 153 18.23 -4.00 12.32
CA ASP A 153 18.31 -3.10 11.16
C ASP A 153 17.50 -1.84 11.47
N TYR A 154 17.93 -0.71 10.91
CA TYR A 154 17.39 0.60 11.26
C TYR A 154 17.04 1.41 10.02
N LEU A 155 16.12 2.37 10.16
CA LEU A 155 15.77 3.28 9.06
C LEU A 155 16.94 4.23 8.77
N ASP A 156 17.35 4.33 7.51
CA ASP A 156 18.38 5.27 7.07
C ASP A 156 17.99 6.71 7.47
N ASP A 157 18.82 7.40 8.27
CA ASP A 157 18.55 8.75 8.78
C ASP A 157 19.64 9.78 8.42
N GLY A 158 20.37 9.50 7.35
CA GLY A 158 21.47 10.33 6.86
C GLY A 158 22.80 10.12 7.59
N LYS A 159 23.87 10.59 6.95
CA LYS A 159 25.25 10.42 7.44
C LYS A 159 25.42 11.02 8.84
N GLY A 160 25.93 10.22 9.78
CA GLY A 160 26.20 10.62 11.15
C GLY A 160 24.99 10.50 12.10
N GLY A 161 23.88 9.93 11.64
CA GLY A 161 22.69 9.63 12.44
C GLY A 161 22.82 8.31 13.23
N LEU A 162 21.80 7.46 13.09
CA LEU A 162 21.75 6.11 13.66
C LEU A 162 22.93 5.27 13.18
N LYS A 163 23.37 4.37 14.06
CA LYS A 163 24.52 3.49 13.82
C LYS A 163 24.13 2.06 14.10
N GLY A 164 24.60 1.17 13.25
CA GLY A 164 24.59 -0.26 13.51
C GLY A 164 25.54 -0.63 14.66
N TRP A 165 25.55 -1.92 14.96
CA TRP A 165 26.47 -2.56 15.88
C TRP A 165 27.93 -2.24 15.50
N PHE A 166 28.79 -2.18 16.51
CA PHE A 166 30.19 -1.78 16.36
C PHE A 166 30.37 -0.37 15.76
N TRP A 167 29.37 0.51 15.93
CA TRP A 167 29.39 1.90 15.49
C TRP A 167 29.47 2.08 13.97
N GLN A 168 29.03 1.08 13.20
CA GLN A 168 29.02 1.15 11.73
C GLN A 168 27.92 2.10 11.24
N ASP A 169 28.27 2.93 10.27
CA ASP A 169 27.35 3.86 9.61
C ASP A 169 27.71 3.90 8.11
N GLY A 170 26.86 3.28 7.29
CA GLY A 170 26.96 3.27 5.83
C GLY A 170 25.83 4.04 5.15
N THR A 171 25.18 4.94 5.91
CA THR A 171 23.98 5.70 5.57
C THR A 171 24.22 6.69 4.42
N LYS A 172 23.26 6.77 3.49
CA LYS A 172 23.43 7.54 2.24
C LYS A 172 22.20 8.31 1.78
N TYR A 173 20.99 7.92 2.16
CA TYR A 173 19.77 8.34 1.45
C TYR A 173 18.89 9.32 2.22
N ASN A 174 18.96 9.28 3.56
CA ASN A 174 18.16 9.98 4.56
C ASN A 174 16.64 9.67 4.50
N SER A 175 16.25 8.39 4.53
CA SER A 175 14.84 7.97 4.50
C SER A 175 14.01 8.56 5.64
N TYR A 176 14.54 8.62 6.86
CA TYR A 176 13.87 9.28 7.99
C TYR A 176 13.64 10.77 7.70
N GLY A 177 14.68 11.49 7.27
CA GLY A 177 14.57 12.92 7.00
C GLY A 177 13.74 13.28 5.76
N ILE A 178 13.44 12.32 4.87
CA ILE A 178 12.73 12.55 3.62
C ILE A 178 11.35 11.89 3.66
N THR A 179 11.29 10.55 3.67
CA THR A 179 10.05 9.78 3.58
C THR A 179 9.23 9.87 4.86
N GLU A 180 9.83 9.54 6.01
CA GLU A 180 9.11 9.63 7.29
C GLU A 180 8.63 11.06 7.56
N ARG A 181 9.50 12.06 7.33
CA ARG A 181 9.12 13.47 7.48
C ARG A 181 7.92 13.87 6.63
N ASN A 182 7.83 13.36 5.40
CA ASN A 182 6.71 13.64 4.50
C ASN A 182 5.42 12.97 4.99
N TYR A 183 5.51 11.75 5.55
CA TYR A 183 4.36 10.98 6.03
C TYR A 183 4.02 11.25 7.50
N ARG A 184 4.76 12.09 8.21
CA ARG A 184 4.42 12.52 9.56
C ARG A 184 3.47 13.71 9.55
N LEU A 185 2.17 13.44 9.68
CA LEU A 185 1.13 14.48 9.59
C LEU A 185 0.47 14.79 10.93
N GLY A 186 0.96 15.85 11.59
CA GLY A 186 0.42 16.37 12.85
C GLY A 186 0.95 15.66 14.10
N GLY A 187 1.56 14.48 13.95
CA GLY A 187 2.24 13.74 15.01
C GLY A 187 3.71 14.13 15.21
N TYR A 188 4.41 13.36 16.05
CA TYR A 188 5.84 13.48 16.27
C TYR A 188 6.56 12.15 16.05
N SER A 189 7.81 12.21 15.61
CA SER A 189 8.69 11.05 15.61
C SER A 189 10.11 11.49 15.90
N THR A 190 10.91 10.57 16.43
CA THR A 190 12.35 10.72 16.58
C THR A 190 13.03 9.61 15.80
N ASN A 191 14.25 9.84 15.31
CA ASN A 191 14.99 8.79 14.61
C ASN A 191 15.19 7.55 15.50
N SER A 192 15.35 7.74 16.82
CA SER A 192 15.44 6.64 17.79
C SER A 192 14.22 5.71 17.82
N MET A 193 13.04 6.14 17.36
CA MET A 193 11.89 5.23 17.19
C MET A 193 12.13 4.20 16.09
N TYR A 194 13.04 4.47 15.18
CA TYR A 194 13.39 3.62 14.03
C TYR A 194 14.80 3.00 14.16
N GLN A 195 15.32 2.93 15.39
CA GLN A 195 16.63 2.36 15.68
C GLN A 195 16.67 0.84 15.53
N ASP A 196 15.56 0.15 15.76
CA ASP A 196 15.45 -1.30 15.61
C ASP A 196 14.13 -1.62 14.89
N PHE A 197 14.20 -2.32 13.75
CA PHE A 197 13.07 -2.66 12.90
C PHE A 197 11.92 -3.31 13.67
N GLU A 198 12.25 -4.19 14.61
CA GLU A 198 11.32 -4.99 15.41
C GLU A 198 10.40 -4.11 16.28
N THR A 199 10.83 -2.89 16.58
CA THR A 199 10.06 -1.91 17.36
C THR A 199 9.65 -0.68 16.57
N SER A 200 10.11 -0.57 15.32
CA SER A 200 9.88 0.58 14.45
C SER A 200 8.39 0.77 14.16
N PRO A 201 7.80 1.90 14.58
CA PRO A 201 6.44 2.28 14.22
C PRO A 201 6.47 3.02 12.88
N PHE A 202 5.99 2.40 11.81
CA PHE A 202 5.85 3.09 10.53
C PHE A 202 4.57 3.95 10.51
N GLN A 203 4.61 5.09 9.84
CA GLN A 203 3.45 5.96 9.63
C GLN A 203 2.39 5.20 8.81
N PRO A 204 1.10 5.39 9.08
CA PRO A 204 0.03 4.71 8.36
C PRO A 204 -0.15 5.28 6.93
N ILE A 205 -0.64 4.44 6.01
CA ILE A 205 -0.78 4.79 4.59
C ILE A 205 -1.72 5.98 4.32
N ASP A 206 -2.69 6.24 5.19
CA ASP A 206 -3.54 7.42 5.05
C ASP A 206 -2.75 8.72 5.22
N ASN A 207 -1.62 8.71 5.96
CA ASN A 207 -0.70 9.84 5.98
C ASN A 207 0.07 9.99 4.65
N LEU A 208 0.49 8.89 4.00
CA LEU A 208 1.08 8.93 2.66
C LEU A 208 0.08 9.54 1.66
N GLY A 209 -1.16 9.04 1.67
CA GLY A 209 -2.24 9.54 0.83
C GLY A 209 -2.52 11.02 1.05
N GLN A 210 -2.59 11.44 2.30
CA GLN A 210 -2.82 12.82 2.68
C GLN A 210 -1.65 13.74 2.31
N TYR A 211 -0.40 13.28 2.43
CA TYR A 211 0.77 14.04 1.98
C TYR A 211 0.68 14.32 0.48
N TRP A 212 0.45 13.30 -0.34
CA TRP A 212 0.32 13.48 -1.78
C TRP A 212 -0.90 14.31 -2.18
N PHE A 213 -1.98 14.21 -1.40
CA PHE A 213 -3.15 15.05 -1.61
C PHE A 213 -2.84 16.53 -1.30
N GLN A 214 -2.05 16.82 -0.26
CA GLN A 214 -1.56 18.18 -0.01
C GLN A 214 -0.63 18.68 -1.11
N GLN A 215 0.24 17.82 -1.65
CA GLN A 215 1.08 18.16 -2.81
C GLN A 215 0.21 18.50 -4.03
N PHE A 216 -0.85 17.73 -4.28
CA PHE A 216 -1.84 18.02 -5.31
C PHE A 216 -2.57 19.35 -5.06
N LEU A 217 -3.02 19.62 -3.84
CA LEU A 217 -3.69 20.88 -3.51
C LEU A 217 -2.76 22.09 -3.74
N ALA A 218 -1.47 21.96 -3.42
CA ALA A 218 -0.48 23.00 -3.64
C ALA A 218 -0.17 23.19 -5.13
N ASN A 219 0.14 22.10 -5.83
CA ASN A 219 0.49 22.10 -7.26
C ASN A 219 -0.23 20.96 -7.99
N PRO A 220 -1.43 21.22 -8.57
CA PRO A 220 -2.25 20.17 -9.15
C PRO A 220 -1.58 19.52 -10.37
N THR A 221 -1.26 18.24 -10.25
CA THR A 221 -0.85 17.40 -11.39
C THR A 221 -1.63 16.09 -11.36
N VAL A 222 -1.81 15.47 -12.53
CA VAL A 222 -2.47 14.16 -12.63
C VAL A 222 -1.65 13.09 -11.90
N GLN A 223 -0.32 13.19 -11.95
CA GLN A 223 0.58 12.24 -11.30
C GLN A 223 0.49 12.30 -9.77
N THR A 224 0.56 13.50 -9.18
CA THR A 224 0.43 13.64 -7.72
C THR A 224 -0.93 13.17 -7.22
N LEU A 225 -2.00 13.39 -7.99
CA LEU A 225 -3.30 12.81 -7.67
C LEU A 225 -3.30 11.29 -7.81
N GLY A 226 -2.62 10.73 -8.81
CA GLY A 226 -2.44 9.28 -8.96
C GLY A 226 -1.76 8.64 -7.74
N PHE A 227 -0.72 9.26 -7.18
CA PHE A 227 -0.06 8.78 -5.95
C PHE A 227 -1.03 8.69 -4.76
N VAL A 228 -2.01 9.61 -4.66
CA VAL A 228 -3.06 9.52 -3.64
C VAL A 228 -3.90 8.26 -3.80
N LEU A 229 -4.17 7.83 -5.03
CA LEU A 229 -5.08 6.70 -5.31
C LEU A 229 -4.48 5.34 -4.96
N HIS A 230 -3.17 5.28 -4.71
CA HIS A 230 -2.52 4.08 -4.15
C HIS A 230 -3.09 3.71 -2.77
N THR A 231 -3.68 4.67 -2.03
CA THR A 231 -4.40 4.41 -0.77
C THR A 231 -5.55 3.42 -0.87
N THR A 232 -5.92 2.97 -2.07
CA THR A 232 -6.78 1.80 -2.29
C THR A 232 -6.26 0.52 -1.62
N ASP A 233 -5.00 0.50 -1.20
CA ASP A 233 -4.44 -0.49 -0.27
C ASP A 233 -5.15 -0.58 1.08
N LEU A 234 -5.84 0.48 1.51
CA LEU A 234 -6.71 0.38 2.67
C LEU A 234 -7.89 -0.58 2.44
N LEU A 235 -8.20 -0.93 1.20
CA LEU A 235 -9.19 -1.95 0.87
C LEU A 235 -8.57 -3.33 0.64
N GLN A 236 -7.27 -3.46 0.85
CA GLN A 236 -6.53 -4.71 0.89
C GLN A 236 -6.62 -5.24 2.36
N PRO A 237 -7.23 -6.41 2.62
CA PRO A 237 -7.45 -6.89 3.99
C PRO A 237 -6.17 -7.08 4.82
N HIS A 238 -5.12 -7.67 4.26
CA HIS A 238 -3.83 -7.83 4.94
C HIS A 238 -3.19 -6.51 5.36
N HIS A 239 -3.45 -5.40 4.65
CA HIS A 239 -2.91 -4.08 4.96
C HIS A 239 -3.60 -3.43 6.17
N VAL A 240 -4.87 -3.77 6.40
CA VAL A 240 -5.62 -3.29 7.58
C VAL A 240 -5.55 -4.22 8.79
N TRP A 241 -5.29 -5.50 8.53
CA TRP A 241 -4.95 -6.50 9.55
C TRP A 241 -3.44 -6.55 9.87
N THR A 242 -2.64 -5.77 9.14
CA THR A 242 -1.19 -5.57 9.32
C THR A 242 -0.37 -6.85 9.29
N THR A 243 -0.50 -7.66 8.24
CA THR A 243 0.36 -8.85 8.06
C THR A 243 0.89 -8.93 6.64
N SER A 244 2.16 -9.29 6.49
CA SER A 244 2.77 -9.60 5.19
C SER A 244 2.63 -11.08 4.82
N ALA A 245 1.98 -11.88 5.67
CA ALA A 245 1.86 -13.34 5.54
C ALA A 245 0.40 -13.77 5.28
N LEU A 246 0.07 -15.05 5.55
CA LEU A 246 -1.32 -15.53 5.56
C LEU A 246 -2.04 -15.34 4.22
N ASN A 247 -1.51 -15.96 3.16
CA ASN A 247 -2.07 -15.91 1.81
C ASN A 247 -2.12 -14.51 1.16
N HIS A 248 -1.34 -13.55 1.66
CA HIS A 248 -1.33 -12.16 1.17
C HIS A 248 -1.20 -12.06 -0.35
N SER A 249 -0.11 -12.59 -0.92
CA SER A 249 0.12 -12.55 -2.36
C SER A 249 -0.84 -13.45 -3.14
N GLY A 250 -1.30 -14.53 -2.52
CA GLY A 250 -2.31 -15.41 -3.09
C GLY A 250 -3.65 -14.72 -3.26
N TRP A 251 -4.02 -13.84 -2.31
CA TRP A 251 -5.23 -13.01 -2.38
C TRP A 251 -5.09 -11.94 -3.47
N GLU A 252 -3.98 -11.21 -3.50
CA GLU A 252 -3.71 -10.19 -4.51
C GLU A 252 -3.70 -10.77 -5.93
N GLY A 253 -3.03 -11.91 -6.11
CA GLY A 253 -3.02 -12.64 -7.37
C GLY A 253 -4.42 -13.05 -7.81
N TRP A 254 -5.24 -13.57 -6.87
CA TRP A 254 -6.63 -13.90 -7.17
C TRP A 254 -7.45 -12.66 -7.57
N VAL A 255 -7.30 -11.53 -6.85
CA VAL A 255 -8.00 -10.31 -7.22
C VAL A 255 -7.60 -9.87 -8.63
N ASN A 256 -6.32 -9.88 -8.95
CA ASN A 256 -5.82 -9.49 -10.27
C ASN A 256 -6.35 -10.42 -11.38
N ASP A 257 -6.36 -11.73 -11.14
CA ASP A 257 -6.82 -12.74 -12.12
C ASP A 257 -8.34 -12.68 -12.34
N TYR A 258 -9.11 -12.46 -11.28
CA TYR A 258 -10.57 -12.52 -11.30
C TYR A 258 -11.27 -11.15 -11.37
N TYR A 259 -10.49 -10.06 -11.42
CA TYR A 259 -10.99 -8.68 -11.36
C TYR A 259 -12.20 -8.43 -12.28
N TYR A 260 -12.06 -8.75 -13.57
CA TYR A 260 -13.13 -8.57 -14.55
C TYR A 260 -14.06 -9.78 -14.65
N SER A 261 -13.56 -11.01 -14.55
CA SER A 261 -14.37 -12.21 -14.74
C SER A 261 -15.41 -12.40 -13.63
N GLU A 262 -15.12 -11.92 -12.41
CA GLU A 262 -16.08 -11.91 -11.30
C GLU A 262 -16.90 -10.62 -11.20
N GLY A 263 -16.67 -9.69 -12.13
CA GLY A 263 -17.34 -8.39 -12.16
C GLY A 263 -17.07 -7.60 -10.88
N LEU A 264 -15.84 -7.61 -10.37
CA LEU A 264 -15.48 -6.89 -9.15
C LEU A 264 -15.60 -5.36 -9.34
N ASN A 265 -15.51 -4.88 -10.57
CA ASN A 265 -15.74 -3.48 -10.94
C ASN A 265 -17.18 -3.16 -11.37
N ASN A 266 -18.15 -4.02 -11.05
CA ASN A 266 -19.54 -3.82 -11.46
C ASN A 266 -20.09 -2.46 -10.98
N SER A 267 -20.58 -1.65 -11.91
CA SER A 267 -21.07 -0.29 -11.63
C SER A 267 -22.15 -0.23 -10.55
N ALA A 268 -23.07 -1.20 -10.49
CA ALA A 268 -24.11 -1.22 -9.46
C ALA A 268 -23.53 -1.47 -8.05
N LEU A 269 -22.49 -2.30 -7.95
CA LEU A 269 -21.75 -2.50 -6.70
C LEU A 269 -21.01 -1.22 -6.29
N VAL A 270 -20.41 -0.50 -7.25
CA VAL A 270 -19.75 0.79 -6.98
C VAL A 270 -20.75 1.84 -6.50
N THR A 271 -21.94 1.92 -7.12
CA THR A 271 -23.04 2.79 -6.66
C THR A 271 -23.46 2.45 -5.23
N ALA A 272 -23.61 1.16 -4.91
CA ALA A 272 -23.94 0.74 -3.55
C ALA A 272 -22.83 1.11 -2.56
N ALA A 273 -21.57 0.87 -2.92
CA ALA A 273 -20.41 1.19 -2.10
C ALA A 273 -20.25 2.70 -1.81
N LEU A 274 -20.61 3.57 -2.76
CA LEU A 274 -20.63 5.01 -2.55
C LEU A 274 -21.54 5.44 -1.39
N ASN A 275 -22.63 4.71 -1.13
CA ASN A 275 -23.54 5.03 -0.02
C ASN A 275 -22.92 4.72 1.35
N ASN A 276 -21.89 3.89 1.41
CA ASN A 276 -21.17 3.55 2.64
C ASN A 276 -20.02 4.53 2.93
N LEU A 277 -19.70 5.42 2.00
CA LEU A 277 -18.59 6.37 2.12
C LEU A 277 -19.12 7.80 2.12
N THR A 278 -18.93 8.50 3.25
CA THR A 278 -19.33 9.89 3.41
C THR A 278 -18.60 10.78 2.37
N PRO A 279 -19.32 11.60 1.57
CA PRO A 279 -18.68 12.52 0.66
C PRO A 279 -17.79 13.53 1.40
N LEU A 280 -16.61 13.80 0.85
CA LEU A 280 -15.76 14.91 1.31
C LEU A 280 -16.44 16.25 0.98
N ALA A 281 -16.39 17.21 1.91
CA ALA A 281 -16.82 18.57 1.65
C ALA A 281 -16.01 19.20 0.51
N SER A 282 -16.60 20.09 -0.28
CA SER A 282 -15.96 20.67 -1.48
C SER A 282 -14.66 21.44 -1.18
N ASN A 283 -14.48 21.90 0.06
CA ASN A 283 -13.29 22.61 0.54
C ASN A 283 -12.41 21.75 1.46
N ALA A 284 -12.71 20.48 1.68
CA ALA A 284 -11.95 19.61 2.59
C ALA A 284 -10.46 19.56 2.23
N THR A 285 -9.56 19.82 3.18
CA THR A 285 -8.11 19.69 2.95
C THR A 285 -7.55 18.39 3.50
N ASP A 286 -8.32 17.69 4.32
CA ASP A 286 -8.00 16.38 4.91
C ASP A 286 -8.92 15.31 4.30
N ILE A 287 -8.34 14.25 3.75
CA ILE A 287 -9.02 13.10 3.16
C ILE A 287 -8.93 11.85 4.04
N ARG A 288 -8.12 11.86 5.11
CA ARG A 288 -7.91 10.70 5.98
C ARG A 288 -9.23 10.15 6.56
N PRO A 289 -10.22 10.97 6.98
CA PRO A 289 -11.50 10.42 7.44
C PRO A 289 -12.25 9.58 6.40
N LEU A 290 -12.09 9.87 5.10
CA LEU A 290 -12.65 9.03 4.03
C LEU A 290 -11.84 7.74 3.87
N LEU A 291 -10.51 7.84 3.91
CA LEU A 291 -9.59 6.71 3.79
C LEU A 291 -9.81 5.69 4.91
N THR A 292 -9.92 6.16 6.16
CA THR A 292 -10.22 5.32 7.33
C THR A 292 -11.59 4.63 7.24
N GLN A 293 -12.61 5.29 6.66
CA GLN A 293 -13.90 4.62 6.39
C GLN A 293 -13.74 3.42 5.43
N GLY A 294 -12.96 3.59 4.36
CA GLY A 294 -12.64 2.48 3.46
C GLY A 294 -11.91 1.34 4.18
N ALA A 295 -10.90 1.70 4.97
CA ALA A 295 -10.13 0.76 5.77
C ALA A 295 -10.98 -0.06 6.75
N SER A 296 -11.91 0.59 7.46
CA SER A 296 -12.82 -0.10 8.39
C SER A 296 -13.74 -1.10 7.70
N ILE A 297 -14.08 -0.89 6.42
CA ILE A 297 -14.87 -1.84 5.63
C ILE A 297 -14.02 -3.09 5.35
N ALA A 298 -12.78 -2.92 4.87
CA ALA A 298 -11.89 -4.06 4.65
C ALA A 298 -11.57 -4.81 5.94
N TYR A 299 -11.39 -4.10 7.06
CA TYR A 299 -11.15 -4.74 8.34
C TYR A 299 -12.34 -5.62 8.77
N SER A 300 -13.56 -5.06 8.70
CA SER A 300 -14.78 -5.76 9.13
C SER A 300 -15.25 -6.88 8.20
N GLN A 301 -14.90 -6.83 6.91
CA GLN A 301 -15.40 -7.78 5.90
C GLN A 301 -14.33 -8.70 5.30
N GLY A 302 -13.06 -8.33 5.40
CA GLY A 302 -11.97 -8.96 4.66
C GLY A 302 -11.25 -10.10 5.38
N GLY A 303 -11.41 -10.24 6.69
CA GLY A 303 -10.58 -11.13 7.52
C GLY A 303 -10.50 -12.60 7.04
N ILE A 304 -11.55 -13.12 6.39
CA ILE A 304 -11.57 -14.50 5.91
C ILE A 304 -10.46 -14.81 4.87
N VAL A 305 -10.03 -13.83 4.06
CA VAL A 305 -9.03 -14.07 3.00
C VAL A 305 -7.61 -14.25 3.53
N LEU A 306 -7.37 -13.94 4.82
CA LEU A 306 -6.12 -14.26 5.48
C LEU A 306 -5.94 -15.78 5.64
N SER A 307 -7.03 -16.52 5.81
CA SER A 307 -6.97 -17.97 6.04
C SER A 307 -7.52 -18.80 4.88
N SER A 308 -8.47 -18.26 4.11
CA SER A 308 -9.15 -19.00 3.04
C SER A 308 -8.54 -18.75 1.66
N THR A 309 -8.34 -19.85 0.94
CA THR A 309 -8.00 -19.84 -0.50
C THR A 309 -9.19 -20.24 -1.37
N ASP A 310 -10.36 -20.51 -0.77
CA ASP A 310 -11.57 -20.88 -1.49
C ASP A 310 -12.03 -19.75 -2.41
N HIS A 311 -12.44 -20.12 -3.62
CA HIS A 311 -12.84 -19.16 -4.63
C HIS A 311 -14.08 -18.36 -4.21
N ASN A 312 -15.08 -18.99 -3.57
CA ASN A 312 -16.32 -18.30 -3.19
C ASN A 312 -16.08 -17.34 -2.02
N ASP A 313 -15.26 -17.71 -1.04
CA ASP A 313 -14.88 -16.80 0.04
C ASP A 313 -14.18 -15.55 -0.52
N ARG A 314 -13.20 -15.76 -1.39
CA ARG A 314 -12.47 -14.67 -2.05
C ARG A 314 -13.38 -13.81 -2.93
N LYS A 315 -14.29 -14.42 -3.67
CA LYS A 315 -15.31 -13.73 -4.47
C LYS A 315 -16.22 -12.87 -3.62
N ASN A 316 -16.70 -13.39 -2.49
CA ASN A 316 -17.57 -12.66 -1.59
C ASN A 316 -16.86 -11.41 -1.03
N VAL A 317 -15.61 -11.55 -0.59
CA VAL A 317 -14.80 -10.40 -0.13
C VAL A 317 -14.46 -9.46 -1.27
N GLY A 318 -14.05 -9.97 -2.43
CA GLY A 318 -13.68 -9.17 -3.61
C GLY A 318 -14.84 -8.30 -4.10
N LYS A 319 -16.07 -8.82 -4.06
CA LYS A 319 -17.30 -8.08 -4.39
C LYS A 319 -17.69 -7.02 -3.35
N ILE A 320 -16.97 -6.95 -2.23
CA ILE A 320 -17.08 -5.87 -1.26
C ILE A 320 -15.92 -4.90 -1.46
N VAL A 321 -14.68 -5.37 -1.31
CA VAL A 321 -13.55 -4.45 -1.15
C VAL A 321 -13.18 -3.70 -2.45
N ILE A 322 -13.30 -4.33 -3.63
CA ILE A 322 -12.97 -3.68 -4.91
C ILE A 322 -13.98 -2.58 -5.28
N PRO A 323 -15.31 -2.81 -5.22
CA PRO A 323 -16.26 -1.71 -5.39
C PRO A 323 -16.06 -0.55 -4.41
N HIS A 324 -15.69 -0.84 -3.15
CA HIS A 324 -15.39 0.20 -2.17
C HIS A 324 -14.09 0.94 -2.47
N ALA A 325 -13.08 0.26 -3.01
CA ALA A 325 -11.84 0.90 -3.47
C ALA A 325 -12.13 1.87 -4.63
N ILE A 326 -12.93 1.43 -5.63
CA ILE A 326 -13.38 2.29 -6.74
C ILE A 326 -14.21 3.46 -6.20
N ALA A 327 -15.16 3.21 -5.31
CA ALA A 327 -15.99 4.25 -4.70
C ALA A 327 -15.16 5.28 -3.91
N MET A 328 -14.14 4.83 -3.18
CA MET A 328 -13.21 5.69 -2.45
C MET A 328 -12.43 6.59 -3.42
N VAL A 329 -11.92 6.04 -4.53
CA VAL A 329 -11.30 6.84 -5.59
C VAL A 329 -12.28 7.85 -6.17
N VAL A 330 -13.53 7.47 -6.45
CA VAL A 330 -14.57 8.39 -6.93
C VAL A 330 -14.78 9.54 -5.93
N ARG A 331 -14.80 9.26 -4.61
CA ARG A 331 -14.90 10.30 -3.57
C ARG A 331 -13.69 11.23 -3.55
N VAL A 332 -12.46 10.70 -3.66
CA VAL A 332 -11.23 11.50 -3.75
C VAL A 332 -11.24 12.36 -5.02
N LEU A 333 -11.57 11.79 -6.18
CA LEU A 333 -11.66 12.51 -7.45
C LEU A 333 -12.74 13.58 -7.43
N ASN A 334 -13.90 13.31 -6.83
CA ASN A 334 -14.94 14.33 -6.63
C ASN A 334 -14.41 15.53 -5.86
N ARG A 335 -13.63 15.29 -4.80
CA ARG A 335 -13.01 16.36 -4.04
C ARG A 335 -11.91 17.07 -4.84
N ALA A 336 -11.00 16.32 -5.46
CA ALA A 336 -9.90 16.86 -6.25
C ALA A 336 -10.40 17.72 -7.41
N ALA A 337 -11.55 17.37 -7.99
CA ALA A 337 -12.18 18.10 -9.07
C ALA A 337 -12.54 19.56 -8.73
N GLU A 338 -12.72 19.88 -7.45
CA GLU A 338 -12.97 21.25 -6.98
C GLU A 338 -11.71 22.14 -7.02
N ARG A 339 -10.53 21.56 -7.27
CA ARG A 339 -9.23 22.27 -7.22
C ARG A 339 -8.62 22.61 -8.59
N PHE A 340 -8.93 21.85 -9.65
CA PHE A 340 -8.27 21.93 -10.97
C PHE A 340 -8.34 23.29 -11.69
#